data_AF-A0AAV9RWM3-F1
#
_entry.id   AF-A0AAV9RWM3-F1
#
_cell.length_a   1.000
_cell.length_b   1.000
_cell.length_c   1.000
_cell.angle_alpha   90.00
_cell.angle_beta   90.00
_cell.angle_gamma   90.00
#
_symmetry.space_group_name_H-M   'P 1'
#
loop_
_entity.id
_entity.type
_entity.pdbx_description
1 polymer ?
#
loop_
_entity_poly.entity_id
_entity_poly.type
_entity_poly.pdbx_seq_one_letter_code
_entity_poly.pdbx_strand_id
1 'polypeptide(L)'
;MAEANYTLKVNKDLLDPNFESYRLSLDPIPTYTVDLDAAVEEVKLKDSQYTLEHMRAFGMYNYLHLDPWYEDSVLFVDCQGRVLSLTVTLDTALGKPKEVFSIGSESSQGEDRLCASLSLTSATWVVLSDGGGRLHLLRTGKRGDSSHMKWESKDPGFLRLFSERMGEPFTILHSVSHVQAGVHSVEVLLLRVQKDPQETKGSGYSVFLEWITVGSAAGHGQERKYEVRKRRDLRGKSVPHYAAVEPQGKGLMVASEKPFVFTHVDGHPVEQPEPMEVEKTGHKLYELSGSECQFSEPDLRVRQRVDKNLDNRL
;
A
#
# COMPACT_ATOMS: atom_id res chain seq x y z
N MET A 1 -6.60 27.16 -3.14
CA MET A 1 -7.90 26.48 -3.38
C MET A 1 -8.07 25.47 -2.25
N ALA A 2 -9.29 25.30 -1.76
CA ALA A 2 -9.59 24.66 -0.48
C ALA A 2 -9.24 23.16 -0.48
N GLU A 3 -8.66 22.68 0.62
CA GLU A 3 -8.63 21.25 0.96
C GLU A 3 -10.07 20.75 1.03
N ALA A 4 -10.41 19.77 0.19
CA ALA A 4 -11.75 19.22 0.16
C ALA A 4 -11.80 18.00 1.10
N ASN A 5 -11.87 18.28 2.40
CA ASN A 5 -12.20 17.26 3.39
C ASN A 5 -13.67 16.87 3.22
N TYR A 6 -13.94 15.75 2.56
CA TYR A 6 -15.30 15.25 2.34
C TYR A 6 -15.71 14.30 3.46
N THR A 7 -16.69 14.71 4.26
CA THR A 7 -17.36 13.81 5.20
C THR A 7 -18.41 12.99 4.45
N LEU A 8 -18.22 11.66 4.38
CA LEU A 8 -19.25 10.76 3.86
C LEU A 8 -20.47 10.76 4.80
N LYS A 9 -21.58 11.33 4.34
CA LYS A 9 -22.87 11.22 5.04
C LYS A 9 -23.64 10.04 4.46
N VAL A 10 -24.11 9.15 5.33
CA VAL A 10 -24.98 8.03 4.92
C VAL A 10 -26.24 8.60 4.28
N ASN A 11 -26.45 8.31 3.01
CA ASN A 11 -27.71 8.60 2.36
C ASN A 11 -28.74 7.57 2.81
N LYS A 12 -29.62 7.96 3.73
CA LYS A 12 -30.65 7.07 4.29
C LYS A 12 -31.68 6.63 3.25
N ASP A 13 -31.81 7.37 2.14
CA ASP A 13 -32.74 7.03 1.06
C ASP A 13 -32.25 5.81 0.24
N LEU A 14 -30.98 5.43 0.37
CA LEU A 14 -30.42 4.22 -0.24
C LEU A 14 -30.56 2.97 0.66
N LEU A 15 -31.08 3.12 1.88
CA LEU A 15 -31.31 2.01 2.78
C LEU A 15 -32.74 1.49 2.54
N ASP A 16 -32.89 0.20 2.27
CA ASP A 16 -34.20 -0.43 2.18
C ASP A 16 -34.83 -0.49 3.59
N PRO A 17 -35.92 0.26 3.87
CA PRO A 17 -36.55 0.26 5.18
C PRO A 17 -37.23 -1.07 5.52
N ASN A 18 -37.44 -1.95 4.52
CA ASN A 18 -38.00 -3.28 4.69
C ASN A 18 -36.92 -4.38 4.70
N PHE A 19 -35.64 -4.01 4.79
CA PHE A 19 -34.57 -4.96 4.90
C PHE A 19 -34.72 -5.82 6.17
N GLU A 20 -35.14 -7.08 6.01
CA GLU A 20 -35.40 -7.97 7.15
C GLU A 20 -34.09 -8.50 7.78
N SER A 21 -33.14 -8.98 6.97
CA SER A 21 -31.80 -9.43 7.40
C SER A 21 -30.98 -9.97 6.21
N TYR A 22 -29.66 -10.06 6.38
CA TYR A 22 -28.83 -10.93 5.54
C TYR A 22 -29.07 -12.38 5.96
N ARG A 23 -29.69 -13.18 5.10
CA ARG A 23 -29.76 -14.63 5.31
C ARG A 23 -28.44 -15.23 4.84
N LEU A 24 -27.55 -15.51 5.78
CA LEU A 24 -26.34 -16.28 5.51
C LEU A 24 -26.75 -17.67 5.05
N SER A 25 -26.26 -18.10 3.89
CA SER A 25 -26.41 -19.50 3.54
C SER A 25 -25.71 -20.35 4.59
N LEU A 26 -26.38 -21.40 5.06
CA LEU A 26 -25.79 -22.43 5.92
C LEU A 26 -25.07 -23.49 5.09
N ASP A 27 -25.06 -23.35 3.77
CA ASP A 27 -24.33 -24.26 2.89
C ASP A 27 -22.84 -24.18 3.23
N PRO A 28 -22.17 -25.35 3.36
CA PRO A 28 -20.74 -25.37 3.64
C PRO A 28 -19.98 -24.69 2.49
N ILE A 29 -19.10 -23.75 2.83
CA ILE A 29 -18.20 -23.14 1.86
C ILE A 29 -17.18 -24.21 1.43
N PRO A 30 -17.07 -24.52 0.12
CA PRO A 30 -16.07 -25.45 -0.38
C PRO A 30 -14.68 -25.05 0.10
N THR A 31 -14.05 -25.93 0.87
CA THR A 31 -12.70 -25.72 1.42
C THR A 31 -11.76 -26.73 0.79
N TYR A 32 -10.66 -26.23 0.23
CA TYR A 32 -9.66 -27.05 -0.43
C TYR A 32 -8.32 -26.91 0.32
N THR A 33 -7.58 -28.01 0.42
CA THR A 33 -6.28 -28.06 1.09
C THR A 33 -5.24 -28.57 0.12
N VAL A 34 -4.10 -27.91 0.08
CA VAL A 34 -2.98 -28.25 -0.80
C VAL A 34 -1.72 -28.35 0.04
N ASP A 35 -0.99 -29.44 -0.11
CA ASP A 35 0.31 -29.62 0.54
C ASP A 35 1.35 -28.75 -0.15
N LEU A 36 2.06 -27.96 0.67
CA LEU A 36 3.10 -27.04 0.20
C LEU A 36 4.48 -27.69 0.33
N ASP A 37 5.33 -27.50 -0.68
CA ASP A 37 6.71 -27.99 -0.63
C ASP A 37 7.57 -27.18 0.39
N ALA A 38 7.15 -25.94 0.71
CA ALA A 38 7.72 -25.11 1.78
C ALA A 38 6.60 -24.34 2.50
N ALA A 39 6.80 -24.04 3.78
CA ALA A 39 5.82 -23.32 4.59
C ALA A 39 5.66 -21.87 4.13
N VAL A 40 4.47 -21.31 4.34
CA VAL A 40 4.26 -19.86 4.27
C VAL A 40 5.08 -19.18 5.37
N GLU A 41 5.66 -18.03 5.07
CA GLU A 41 6.51 -17.33 6.03
C GLU A 41 5.70 -16.57 7.08
N GLU A 42 5.49 -17.18 8.25
CA GLU A 42 4.85 -16.52 9.38
C GLU A 42 5.90 -15.74 10.21
N VAL A 43 5.98 -14.43 9.98
CA VAL A 43 6.84 -13.55 10.78
C VAL A 43 6.09 -13.07 12.01
N LYS A 44 6.53 -13.53 13.19
CA LYS A 44 5.92 -13.15 14.47
C LYS A 44 6.48 -11.84 14.98
N LEU A 45 5.60 -11.04 15.58
CA LEU A 45 6.00 -9.83 16.30
C LEU A 45 6.83 -10.19 17.54
N LYS A 46 7.86 -9.39 17.79
CA LYS A 46 8.69 -9.50 18.98
C LYS A 46 8.05 -8.88 20.20
N ASP A 47 8.55 -9.23 21.39
CA ASP A 47 8.21 -8.61 22.68
C ASP A 47 8.26 -7.07 22.65
N SER A 48 9.29 -6.51 22.00
CA SER A 48 9.45 -5.05 21.83
C SER A 48 8.46 -4.41 20.84
N GLN A 49 7.79 -5.24 20.03
CA GLN A 49 6.86 -4.87 18.97
C GLN A 49 5.40 -5.25 19.33
N TYR A 50 5.09 -5.77 20.52
CA TYR A 50 3.71 -6.00 20.96
C TYR A 50 3.04 -4.70 21.44
N THR A 51 2.85 -3.79 20.50
CA THR A 51 2.09 -2.55 20.69
C THR A 51 0.80 -2.61 19.88
N LEU A 52 -0.18 -1.78 20.22
CA LEU A 52 -1.45 -1.73 19.49
C LEU A 52 -1.23 -1.43 18.00
N GLU A 53 -0.30 -0.54 17.67
CA GLU A 53 0.01 -0.15 16.30
C GLU A 53 0.59 -1.32 15.49
N HIS A 54 1.55 -2.05 16.06
CA HIS A 54 2.13 -3.22 15.39
C HIS A 54 1.13 -4.36 15.23
N MET A 55 0.32 -4.65 16.26
CA MET A 55 -0.71 -5.69 16.18
C MET A 55 -1.74 -5.35 15.10
N ARG A 56 -2.14 -4.08 14.98
CA ARG A 56 -3.05 -3.62 13.92
C ARG A 56 -2.41 -3.64 12.53
N ALA A 57 -1.13 -3.27 12.42
CA ALA A 57 -0.44 -3.21 11.14
C ALA A 57 -0.03 -4.58 10.59
N PHE A 58 0.45 -5.47 11.46
CA PHE A 58 1.20 -6.67 11.08
C PHE A 58 0.67 -7.95 11.75
N GLY A 59 -0.17 -7.84 12.78
CA GLY A 59 -0.66 -9.01 13.54
C GLY A 59 -1.69 -9.86 12.79
N MET A 60 -2.37 -9.30 11.78
CA MET A 60 -3.34 -10.01 10.94
C MET A 60 -2.96 -9.89 9.46
N TYR A 61 -1.80 -10.46 9.12
CA TYR A 61 -1.29 -10.45 7.75
C TYR A 61 -2.06 -11.44 6.87
N ASN A 62 -2.57 -10.99 5.72
CA ASN A 62 -3.15 -11.89 4.73
C ASN A 62 -2.05 -12.39 3.80
N TYR A 63 -1.71 -13.67 3.91
CA TYR A 63 -0.69 -14.33 3.09
C TYR A 63 -1.15 -14.65 1.67
N LEU A 64 -2.47 -14.64 1.43
CA LEU A 64 -3.06 -14.94 0.13
C LEU A 64 -3.46 -13.64 -0.56
N HIS A 65 -2.89 -13.44 -1.74
CA HIS A 65 -3.14 -12.27 -2.58
C HIS A 65 -3.90 -12.70 -3.82
N LEU A 66 -5.14 -12.25 -3.95
CA LEU A 66 -5.92 -12.43 -5.17
C LEU A 66 -5.32 -11.60 -6.30
N ASP A 67 -5.43 -12.09 -7.53
CA ASP A 67 -5.10 -11.33 -8.72
C ASP A 67 -6.34 -10.62 -9.29
N PRO A 68 -6.47 -9.28 -9.18
CA PRO A 68 -7.65 -8.56 -9.67
C PRO A 68 -7.88 -8.66 -11.18
N TRP A 69 -6.88 -9.10 -11.95
CA TRP A 69 -6.98 -9.26 -13.40
C TRP A 69 -7.20 -10.71 -13.84
N TYR A 70 -7.00 -11.67 -12.93
CA TYR A 70 -7.10 -13.10 -13.19
C TYR A 70 -7.73 -13.75 -11.96
N GLU A 71 -9.06 -13.72 -11.89
CA GLU A 71 -9.83 -14.03 -10.67
C GLU A 71 -9.61 -15.45 -10.13
N ASP A 72 -9.23 -16.39 -10.99
CA ASP A 72 -8.89 -17.76 -10.62
C ASP A 72 -7.47 -17.91 -10.07
N SER A 73 -6.68 -16.83 -9.95
CA SER A 73 -5.28 -16.87 -9.54
C SER A 73 -5.09 -16.28 -8.14
N VAL A 74 -4.46 -17.06 -7.28
CA VAL A 74 -4.03 -16.65 -5.93
C VAL A 74 -2.51 -16.75 -5.85
N LEU A 75 -1.89 -15.75 -5.22
CA LEU A 75 -0.46 -15.68 -5.01
C LEU A 75 -0.13 -15.63 -3.53
N PHE A 76 1.02 -16.19 -3.16
CA PHE A 76 1.58 -16.06 -1.82
C PHE A 76 3.10 -16.12 -1.87
N VAL A 77 3.75 -15.74 -0.76
CA VAL A 77 5.20 -15.84 -0.59
C VAL A 77 5.51 -16.86 0.49
N ASP A 78 6.42 -17.79 0.18
CA ASP A 78 6.87 -18.80 1.13
C ASP A 78 8.10 -18.37 1.94
N CYS A 79 8.50 -19.19 2.91
CA CYS A 79 9.66 -18.95 3.76
C CYS A 79 11.02 -19.01 3.03
N GLN A 80 11.03 -19.32 1.74
CA GLN A 80 12.22 -19.28 0.90
C GLN A 80 12.26 -18.01 0.03
N GLY A 81 11.32 -17.08 0.22
CA GLY A 81 11.20 -15.85 -0.57
C GLY A 81 10.76 -16.13 -2.01
N ARG A 82 10.09 -17.26 -2.26
CA ARG A 82 9.50 -17.60 -3.56
C ARG A 82 8.08 -17.08 -3.61
N VAL A 83 7.76 -16.37 -4.68
CA VAL A 83 6.38 -16.05 -5.03
C VAL A 83 5.80 -17.26 -5.76
N LEU A 84 4.76 -17.83 -5.19
CA LEU A 84 4.05 -18.99 -5.70
C LEU A 84 2.66 -18.54 -6.19
N SER A 85 2.20 -19.11 -7.30
CA SER A 85 0.86 -18.92 -7.84
C SER A 85 0.10 -20.24 -7.87
N LEU A 86 -1.17 -20.18 -7.48
CA LEU A 86 -2.11 -21.29 -7.50
C LEU A 86 -3.34 -20.87 -8.30
N THR A 87 -3.70 -21.68 -9.30
CA THR A 87 -4.95 -21.53 -10.04
C THR A 87 -6.05 -22.32 -9.35
N VAL A 88 -7.15 -21.65 -9.03
CA VAL A 88 -8.33 -22.20 -8.36
C VAL A 88 -9.42 -22.37 -9.41
N THR A 89 -9.65 -23.61 -9.82
CA THR A 89 -10.79 -23.94 -10.68
C THR A 89 -11.80 -24.71 -9.85
N LEU A 90 -12.96 -24.10 -9.63
CA LEU A 90 -14.08 -24.72 -8.92
C LEU A 90 -14.38 -26.10 -9.53
N ASP A 91 -14.74 -27.07 -8.69
CA ASP A 91 -15.09 -28.46 -9.06
C ASP A 91 -13.92 -29.36 -9.54
N THR A 92 -12.68 -28.89 -9.48
CA THR A 92 -11.49 -29.70 -9.79
C THR A 92 -10.54 -29.79 -8.61
N ALA A 93 -9.72 -30.84 -8.56
CA ALA A 93 -8.64 -30.93 -7.59
C ALA A 93 -7.64 -29.79 -7.84
N LEU A 94 -7.32 -29.02 -6.79
CA LEU A 94 -6.31 -27.97 -6.87
C LEU A 94 -4.95 -28.58 -7.25
N GLY A 95 -4.29 -27.96 -8.24
CA GLY A 95 -2.94 -28.31 -8.62
C GLY A 95 -1.91 -27.90 -7.55
N LYS A 96 -0.64 -28.28 -7.77
CA LYS A 96 0.45 -27.76 -6.94
C LYS A 96 0.72 -26.28 -7.25
N PRO A 97 1.03 -25.45 -6.25
CA PRO A 97 1.48 -24.08 -6.49
C PRO A 97 2.74 -24.07 -7.33
N LYS A 98 2.83 -23.12 -8.26
CA LYS A 98 3.99 -22.97 -9.15
C LYS A 98 4.78 -21.72 -8.78
N GLU A 99 6.10 -21.86 -8.73
CA GLU A 99 6.98 -20.71 -8.54
C GLU A 99 6.94 -19.80 -9.76
N VAL A 100 6.57 -18.55 -9.52
CA VAL A 100 6.48 -17.51 -10.55
C VAL A 100 7.68 -16.56 -10.49
N PHE A 101 8.27 -16.38 -9.30
CA PHE A 101 9.43 -15.52 -9.06
C PHE A 101 10.14 -15.89 -7.75
N SER A 102 11.41 -15.53 -7.63
CA SER A 102 12.16 -15.64 -6.37
C SER A 102 12.89 -14.32 -6.09
N ILE A 103 12.77 -13.84 -4.85
CA ILE A 103 13.42 -12.61 -4.37
C ILE A 103 14.95 -12.77 -4.38
N GLY A 104 15.44 -13.99 -4.18
CA GLY A 104 16.85 -14.34 -4.08
C GLY A 104 17.31 -14.42 -2.62
N SER A 105 18.43 -15.13 -2.39
CA SER A 105 18.97 -15.46 -1.06
C SER A 105 19.56 -14.29 -0.27
N GLU A 106 19.57 -13.08 -0.83
CA GLU A 106 20.01 -11.86 -0.13
C GLU A 106 18.90 -11.20 0.69
N SER A 107 17.73 -11.84 0.83
CA SER A 107 16.73 -11.43 1.81
C SER A 107 17.39 -11.46 3.18
N SER A 108 17.76 -10.27 3.66
CA SER A 108 18.49 -10.12 4.90
C SER A 108 17.70 -10.82 6.00
N GLN A 109 18.33 -11.77 6.68
CA GLN A 109 17.88 -12.30 7.97
C GLN A 109 18.02 -11.22 9.06
N GLY A 110 17.50 -10.02 8.75
CA GLY A 110 17.46 -8.90 9.65
C GLY A 110 16.49 -9.24 10.77
N GLU A 111 16.91 -8.92 11.98
CA GLU A 111 16.17 -9.24 13.18
C GLU A 111 14.75 -8.65 13.18
N ASP A 112 14.51 -7.49 12.56
CA ASP A 112 13.21 -6.76 12.63
C ASP A 112 12.33 -6.89 11.38
N ARG A 113 12.54 -7.92 10.56
CA ARG A 113 11.79 -8.13 9.31
C ARG A 113 10.27 -8.25 9.53
N LEU A 114 9.53 -7.98 8.46
CA LEU A 114 8.09 -8.24 8.34
C LEU A 114 7.84 -9.39 7.35
N CYS A 115 6.58 -9.80 7.22
CA CYS A 115 6.13 -10.64 6.12
C CYS A 115 6.41 -9.92 4.78
N ALA A 116 6.88 -10.67 3.79
CA ALA A 116 6.94 -10.17 2.42
C ALA A 116 5.54 -9.76 1.98
N SER A 117 5.41 -8.67 1.24
CA SER A 117 4.11 -8.17 0.78
C SER A 117 4.12 -7.85 -0.69
N LEU A 118 3.02 -8.14 -1.37
CA LEU A 118 2.88 -7.90 -2.80
C LEU A 118 1.63 -7.08 -3.10
N SER A 119 1.73 -6.24 -4.13
CA SER A 119 0.60 -5.53 -4.71
C SER A 119 0.69 -5.69 -6.21
N LEU A 120 -0.34 -6.31 -6.79
CA LEU A 120 -0.48 -6.41 -8.23
C LEU A 120 -0.97 -5.05 -8.73
N THR A 121 -0.07 -4.32 -9.39
CA THR A 121 -0.28 -2.90 -9.74
C THR A 121 -1.00 -2.73 -11.07
N SER A 122 -0.90 -3.74 -11.94
CA SER A 122 -1.68 -3.89 -13.17
C SER A 122 -1.73 -5.37 -13.59
N ALA A 123 -2.40 -5.66 -14.71
CA ALA A 123 -2.39 -6.97 -15.36
C ALA A 123 -0.97 -7.48 -15.74
N THR A 124 0.04 -6.61 -15.74
CA THR A 124 1.41 -6.93 -16.18
C THR A 124 2.53 -6.43 -15.26
N TRP A 125 2.19 -5.81 -14.13
CA TRP A 125 3.15 -5.22 -13.19
C TRP A 125 2.83 -5.59 -11.75
N VAL A 126 3.88 -5.78 -10.97
CA VAL A 126 3.80 -6.14 -9.55
C VAL A 126 4.85 -5.36 -8.79
N VAL A 127 4.45 -4.87 -7.62
CA VAL A 127 5.38 -4.34 -6.62
C VAL A 127 5.46 -5.36 -5.49
N LEU A 128 6.68 -5.68 -5.07
CA LEU A 128 6.97 -6.70 -4.07
C LEU A 128 7.94 -6.14 -3.03
N SER A 129 7.61 -6.31 -1.75
CA SER A 129 8.50 -6.09 -0.63
C SER A 129 9.04 -7.42 -0.13
N ASP A 130 10.32 -7.46 0.19
CA ASP A 130 10.94 -8.62 0.86
C ASP A 130 10.67 -8.67 2.38
N GLY A 131 9.96 -7.67 2.92
CA GLY A 131 9.72 -7.53 4.36
C GLY A 131 10.95 -7.06 5.16
N GLY A 132 12.15 -7.02 4.55
CA GLY A 132 13.39 -6.51 5.15
C GLY A 132 13.69 -5.04 4.82
N GLY A 133 12.78 -4.38 4.12
CA GLY A 133 12.93 -2.97 3.72
C GLY A 133 13.42 -2.78 2.29
N ARG A 134 13.41 -3.82 1.45
CA ARG A 134 13.67 -3.70 0.00
C ARG A 134 12.36 -3.70 -0.77
N LEU A 135 12.30 -2.86 -1.81
CA LEU A 135 11.20 -2.79 -2.75
C LEU A 135 11.65 -3.25 -4.13
N HIS A 136 10.86 -4.12 -4.75
CA HIS A 136 11.05 -4.60 -6.11
C HIS A 136 9.89 -4.16 -6.99
N LEU A 137 10.19 -3.70 -8.20
CA LEU A 137 9.21 -3.51 -9.27
C LEU A 137 9.47 -4.54 -10.37
N LEU A 138 8.44 -5.34 -10.64
CA LEU A 138 8.51 -6.49 -11.52
C LEU A 138 7.53 -6.34 -12.69
N ARG A 139 7.99 -6.69 -13.89
CA ARG A 139 7.14 -6.77 -15.08
C ARG A 139 6.81 -8.23 -15.37
N THR A 140 5.58 -8.64 -15.07
CA THR A 140 5.19 -10.05 -15.12
C THR A 140 4.78 -10.55 -16.49
N GLY A 141 4.53 -9.65 -17.45
CA GLY A 141 3.82 -10.00 -18.68
C GLY A 141 2.35 -10.35 -18.39
N LYS A 142 1.64 -10.92 -19.37
CA LYS A 142 0.25 -11.35 -19.19
C LYS A 142 0.22 -12.67 -18.39
N ARG A 143 -0.26 -12.61 -17.15
CA ARG A 143 -0.19 -13.74 -16.20
C ARG A 143 -1.13 -14.92 -16.52
N GLY A 144 -2.16 -14.72 -17.34
CA GLY A 144 -3.17 -15.76 -17.64
C GLY A 144 -3.05 -16.48 -18.99
N ASP A 145 -2.03 -16.17 -19.81
CA ASP A 145 -2.00 -16.57 -21.22
C ASP A 145 -0.91 -17.61 -21.57
N SER A 146 -0.16 -18.14 -20.58
CA SER A 146 0.98 -19.01 -20.83
C SER A 146 0.95 -20.34 -20.07
N SER A 147 1.25 -21.42 -20.79
CA SER A 147 1.57 -22.75 -20.25
C SER A 147 2.79 -22.75 -19.32
N HIS A 148 3.57 -21.67 -19.33
CA HIS A 148 4.71 -21.40 -18.46
C HIS A 148 4.32 -20.28 -17.48
N MET A 149 4.06 -20.65 -16.23
CA MET A 149 3.62 -19.73 -15.17
C MET A 149 4.77 -18.96 -14.51
N LYS A 150 6.00 -19.06 -15.00
CA LYS A 150 7.08 -18.20 -14.53
C LYS A 150 6.81 -16.79 -15.04
N TRP A 151 7.02 -15.76 -14.23
CA TRP A 151 6.93 -14.39 -14.72
C TRP A 151 8.02 -14.19 -15.78
N GLU A 152 7.62 -14.28 -17.05
CA GLU A 152 8.56 -14.35 -18.16
C GLU A 152 9.06 -12.95 -18.53
N SER A 153 10.38 -12.82 -18.45
CA SER A 153 11.11 -12.01 -19.42
C SER A 153 12.17 -12.92 -20.04
N LYS A 154 12.32 -12.88 -21.37
CA LYS A 154 13.37 -13.61 -22.10
C LYS A 154 14.78 -13.22 -21.64
N ASP A 155 14.89 -12.12 -20.92
CA ASP A 155 16.09 -11.63 -20.27
C ASP A 155 15.77 -11.34 -18.78
N PRO A 156 16.44 -12.02 -17.82
CA PRO A 156 16.19 -11.85 -16.39
C PRO A 156 16.41 -10.41 -15.89
N GLY A 157 17.24 -9.60 -16.58
CA GLY A 157 17.41 -8.18 -16.27
C GLY A 157 16.18 -7.32 -16.54
N PHE A 158 15.29 -7.77 -17.42
CA PHE A 158 14.07 -7.04 -17.80
C PHE A 158 12.84 -7.40 -16.96
N LEU A 159 12.91 -8.49 -16.18
CA LEU A 159 11.84 -8.85 -15.24
C LEU A 159 11.89 -7.93 -14.01
N ARG A 160 13.08 -7.74 -13.43
CA ARG A 160 13.32 -6.91 -12.24
C ARG A 160 13.86 -5.55 -12.65
N LEU A 161 12.94 -4.60 -12.88
CA LEU A 161 13.27 -3.29 -13.45
C LEU A 161 13.71 -2.27 -12.39
N PHE A 162 13.39 -2.52 -11.13
CA PHE A 162 13.81 -1.73 -9.99
C PHE A 162 13.91 -2.61 -8.74
N SER A 163 14.92 -2.36 -7.91
CA SER A 163 15.21 -3.12 -6.69
C SER A 163 16.05 -2.27 -5.74
N GLU A 164 15.40 -1.51 -4.88
CA GLU A 164 16.06 -0.53 -4.00
C GLU A 164 15.76 -0.80 -2.53
N ARG A 165 16.74 -0.52 -1.65
CA ARG A 165 16.56 -0.59 -0.20
C ARG A 165 15.95 0.72 0.27
N MET A 166 14.72 0.67 0.77
CA MET A 166 13.94 1.82 1.20
C MET A 166 14.14 2.18 2.68
N GLY A 167 15.14 1.57 3.34
CA GLY A 167 15.44 1.77 4.76
C GLY A 167 14.85 0.66 5.63
N GLU A 168 14.05 1.05 6.63
CA GLU A 168 13.39 0.14 7.57
C GLU A 168 12.43 -0.85 6.88
N PRO A 169 11.99 -1.90 7.59
CA PRO A 169 10.90 -2.76 7.15
C PRO A 169 9.58 -2.00 6.88
N PHE A 170 8.79 -2.48 5.93
CA PHE A 170 7.47 -1.93 5.58
C PHE A 170 6.56 -3.01 4.98
N THR A 171 5.26 -2.73 4.96
CA THR A 171 4.26 -3.47 4.18
C THR A 171 3.70 -2.59 3.09
N ILE A 172 3.44 -3.14 1.90
CA ILE A 172 2.75 -2.43 0.83
C ILE A 172 1.25 -2.45 1.12
N LEU A 173 0.63 -1.27 1.19
CA LEU A 173 -0.83 -1.14 1.35
C LEU A 173 -1.57 -1.10 0.02
N HIS A 174 -1.03 -0.36 -0.95
CA HIS A 174 -1.68 -0.14 -2.23
C HIS A 174 -0.65 0.24 -3.30
N SER A 175 -0.97 -0.06 -4.56
CA SER A 175 -0.18 0.42 -5.68
C SER A 175 -1.05 0.64 -6.93
N VAL A 176 -0.67 1.61 -7.77
CA VAL A 176 -1.37 1.92 -9.04
C VAL A 176 -0.36 2.23 -10.14
N SER A 177 -0.49 1.55 -11.27
CA SER A 177 0.29 1.82 -12.48
C SER A 177 -0.48 2.79 -13.37
N HIS A 178 0.21 3.75 -13.94
CA HIS A 178 -0.36 4.65 -14.93
C HIS A 178 0.69 5.13 -15.93
N VAL A 179 0.22 5.63 -17.07
CA VAL A 179 1.06 6.25 -18.09
C VAL A 179 0.61 7.68 -18.28
N GLN A 180 1.52 8.63 -18.11
CA GLN A 180 1.27 10.05 -18.32
C GLN A 180 2.34 10.62 -19.25
N ALA A 181 1.91 11.32 -20.31
CA ALA A 181 2.81 11.89 -21.33
C ALA A 181 3.84 10.87 -21.89
N GLY A 182 3.42 9.61 -22.07
CA GLY A 182 4.29 8.53 -22.58
C GLY A 182 5.27 7.95 -21.57
N VAL A 183 5.28 8.44 -20.32
CA VAL A 183 6.10 7.92 -19.23
C VAL A 183 5.25 6.99 -18.37
N HIS A 184 5.73 5.76 -18.18
CA HIS A 184 5.12 4.82 -17.25
C HIS A 184 5.62 5.10 -15.82
N SER A 185 4.68 5.17 -14.90
CA SER A 185 4.89 5.42 -13.48
C SER A 185 4.06 4.45 -12.65
N VAL A 186 4.57 4.11 -11.47
CA VAL A 186 3.92 3.27 -10.49
C VAL A 186 3.91 4.02 -9.16
N GLU A 187 2.72 4.28 -8.65
CA GLU A 187 2.52 4.80 -7.31
C GLU A 187 2.48 3.64 -6.33
N VAL A 188 3.19 3.76 -5.22
CA VAL A 188 3.22 2.74 -4.17
C VAL A 188 3.03 3.42 -2.82
N LEU A 189 2.11 2.88 -2.03
CA LEU A 189 1.86 3.31 -0.66
C LEU A 189 2.40 2.25 0.31
N LEU A 190 3.36 2.66 1.13
CA LEU A 190 4.04 1.82 2.12
C LEU A 190 3.57 2.20 3.53
N LEU A 191 3.40 1.20 4.39
CA LEU A 191 3.10 1.36 5.81
C LEU A 191 4.29 0.96 6.66
N ARG A 192 4.63 1.83 7.62
CA ARG A 192 5.69 1.61 8.60
C ARG A 192 5.19 1.92 10.00
N VAL A 193 5.67 1.16 10.97
CA VAL A 193 5.54 1.51 12.39
C VAL A 193 6.96 1.67 12.92
N GLN A 194 7.30 2.86 13.38
CA GLN A 194 8.67 3.22 13.75
C GLN A 194 8.71 3.84 15.12
N LYS A 195 9.81 3.57 15.84
CA LYS A 195 10.03 4.17 17.15
C LYS A 195 10.15 5.68 16.98
N ASP A 196 9.43 6.41 17.81
CA ASP A 196 9.33 7.85 17.71
C ASP A 196 9.68 8.50 19.05
N PRO A 197 10.87 9.12 19.15
CA PRO A 197 11.30 9.80 20.36
C PRO A 197 10.37 10.94 20.81
N GLN A 198 9.59 11.51 19.88
CA GLN A 198 8.63 12.57 20.20
C GLN A 198 7.33 12.02 20.79
N GLU A 199 7.05 10.72 20.62
CA GLU A 199 5.85 10.08 21.15
C GLU A 199 6.06 9.70 22.62
N THR A 200 5.76 10.65 23.49
CA THR A 200 5.96 10.51 24.95
C THR A 200 4.72 10.04 25.71
N LYS A 201 3.55 10.00 25.06
CA LYS A 201 2.26 9.71 25.70
C LYS A 201 1.64 8.38 25.27
N GLY A 202 2.22 7.71 24.29
CA GLY A 202 1.74 6.45 23.72
C GLY A 202 2.72 5.29 23.88
N SER A 203 2.72 4.38 22.91
CA SER A 203 3.59 3.20 22.87
C SER A 203 5.06 3.51 22.58
N GLY A 204 5.40 4.78 22.32
CA GLY A 204 6.73 5.19 21.84
C GLY A 204 6.94 4.92 20.35
N TYR A 205 5.88 4.59 19.61
CA TYR A 205 5.90 4.36 18.17
C TYR A 205 4.91 5.27 17.45
N SER A 206 5.25 5.65 16.22
CA SER A 206 4.38 6.36 15.29
C SER A 206 4.16 5.54 14.04
N VAL A 207 3.02 5.80 13.39
CA VAL A 207 2.66 5.19 12.11
C VAL A 207 3.05 6.14 10.99
N PHE A 208 3.72 5.62 9.97
CA PHE A 208 4.12 6.38 8.81
C PHE A 208 3.54 5.74 7.54
N LEU A 209 2.95 6.59 6.70
CA LEU A 209 2.61 6.26 5.33
C LEU A 209 3.64 6.92 4.42
N GLU A 210 4.33 6.12 3.63
CA GLU A 210 5.28 6.61 2.65
C GLU A 210 4.70 6.37 1.26
N TRP A 211 4.38 7.47 0.57
CA TRP A 211 3.87 7.45 -0.80
C TRP A 211 4.99 7.79 -1.77
N ILE A 212 5.43 6.79 -2.53
CA ILE A 212 6.46 6.94 -3.54
C ILE A 212 5.90 6.84 -4.96
N THR A 213 6.57 7.52 -5.88
CA THR A 213 6.36 7.39 -7.32
C THR A 213 7.61 6.78 -7.94
N VAL A 214 7.51 5.56 -8.46
CA VAL A 214 8.57 4.88 -9.21
C VAL A 214 8.32 5.08 -10.71
N GLY A 215 9.28 5.63 -11.45
CA GLY A 215 9.11 5.91 -12.88
C GLY A 215 10.32 5.54 -13.71
N SER A 216 10.11 5.33 -15.00
CA SER A 216 11.21 5.09 -15.95
C SER A 216 12.12 6.31 -16.02
N ALA A 217 13.41 6.20 -15.75
CA ALA A 217 14.39 7.26 -15.96
C ALA A 217 14.34 7.77 -17.41
N ALA A 218 14.48 9.08 -17.59
CA ALA A 218 14.54 9.70 -18.91
C ALA A 218 15.94 9.48 -19.51
N GLY A 219 16.13 8.40 -20.26
CA GLY A 219 17.38 8.12 -20.96
C GLY A 219 17.12 7.63 -22.38
N HIS A 220 17.87 8.14 -23.35
CA HIS A 220 17.85 7.72 -24.76
C HIS A 220 18.61 6.39 -24.98
N GLY A 221 18.40 5.40 -24.11
CA GLY A 221 19.03 4.07 -24.17
C GLY A 221 18.01 2.93 -24.35
N GLN A 222 18.49 1.77 -24.79
CA GLN A 222 17.67 0.55 -24.98
C GLN A 222 17.11 -0.05 -23.68
N GLU A 223 17.64 0.33 -22.51
CA GLU A 223 17.17 -0.14 -21.20
C GLU A 223 16.48 0.98 -20.41
N ARG A 224 15.16 0.85 -20.23
CA ARG A 224 14.38 1.72 -19.33
C ARG A 224 14.65 1.31 -17.89
N LYS A 225 15.61 1.97 -17.24
CA LYS A 225 15.85 1.86 -15.80
C LYS A 225 14.71 2.55 -15.03
N TYR A 226 14.20 1.95 -13.96
CA TYR A 226 13.23 2.58 -13.07
C TYR A 226 13.92 3.11 -11.81
N GLU A 227 13.43 4.22 -11.28
CA GLU A 227 13.93 4.86 -10.07
C GLU A 227 12.80 5.55 -9.29
N VAL A 228 13.02 5.78 -7.99
CA VAL A 228 12.12 6.60 -7.18
C VAL A 228 12.27 8.06 -7.61
N ARG A 229 11.19 8.64 -8.13
CA ARG A 229 11.16 10.04 -8.59
C ARG A 229 10.57 11.00 -7.57
N LYS A 230 9.63 10.50 -6.76
CA LYS A 230 8.95 11.28 -5.72
C LYS A 230 8.81 10.45 -4.46
N ARG A 231 8.88 11.10 -3.31
CA ARG A 231 8.69 10.51 -1.98
C ARG A 231 7.93 11.48 -1.10
N ARG A 232 6.81 11.04 -0.53
CA ARG A 232 5.98 11.86 0.36
C ARG A 232 5.69 11.08 1.63
N ASP A 233 6.06 11.65 2.77
CA ASP A 233 5.98 10.98 4.05
C ASP A 233 4.87 11.60 4.89
N LEU A 234 3.91 10.79 5.30
CA LEU A 234 2.85 11.18 6.20
C LEU A 234 3.01 10.48 7.55
N ARG A 235 2.76 11.20 8.63
CA ARG A 235 2.78 10.68 9.99
C ARG A 235 1.38 10.67 10.58
N GLY A 236 1.05 9.59 11.26
CA GLY A 236 -0.23 9.39 11.94
C GLY A 236 -0.03 8.69 13.28
N LYS A 237 -1.07 8.78 14.12
CA LYS A 237 -1.08 8.19 15.47
C LYS A 237 -1.76 6.82 15.53
N SER A 238 -2.29 6.33 14.42
CA SER A 238 -3.02 5.07 14.33
C SER A 238 -2.83 4.46 12.95
N VAL A 239 -2.77 3.13 12.88
CA VAL A 239 -2.80 2.40 11.61
C VAL A 239 -4.10 2.74 10.87
N PRO A 240 -4.06 3.06 9.56
CA PRO A 240 -5.28 3.33 8.83
C PRO A 240 -6.13 2.06 8.71
N HIS A 241 -7.44 2.21 8.81
CA HIS A 241 -8.38 1.14 8.47
C HIS A 241 -8.38 0.86 6.97
N TYR A 242 -8.15 1.90 6.18
CA TYR A 242 -8.03 1.83 4.73
C TYR A 242 -7.12 2.95 4.24
N ALA A 243 -6.24 2.65 3.29
CA ALA A 243 -5.51 3.68 2.58
C ALA A 243 -5.23 3.22 1.14
N ALA A 244 -5.45 4.11 0.18
CA ALA A 244 -5.25 3.83 -1.23
C ALA A 244 -4.84 5.08 -2.00
N VAL A 245 -4.02 4.87 -3.02
CA VAL A 245 -3.66 5.92 -3.98
C VAL A 245 -4.74 6.00 -5.05
N GLU A 246 -5.18 7.21 -5.37
CA GLU A 246 -6.15 7.44 -6.43
C GLU A 246 -5.61 7.02 -7.81
N PRO A 247 -6.50 6.70 -8.77
CA PRO A 247 -6.11 6.51 -10.16
C PRO A 247 -5.23 7.65 -10.68
N GLN A 248 -4.19 7.32 -11.44
CA GLN A 248 -3.21 8.28 -11.96
C GLN A 248 -2.37 9.01 -10.91
N GLY A 249 -2.39 8.59 -9.63
CA GLY A 249 -1.50 9.15 -8.61
C GLY A 249 -1.78 10.59 -8.20
N LYS A 250 -3.04 11.03 -8.32
CA LYS A 250 -3.41 12.43 -8.07
C LYS A 250 -3.71 12.75 -6.61
N GLY A 251 -4.03 11.74 -5.83
CA GLY A 251 -4.43 11.88 -4.44
C GLY A 251 -4.21 10.61 -3.64
N LEU A 252 -4.39 10.74 -2.34
CA LEU A 252 -4.31 9.67 -1.37
C LEU A 252 -5.61 9.67 -0.57
N MET A 253 -6.30 8.53 -0.53
CA MET A 253 -7.46 8.30 0.32
C MET A 253 -6.98 7.61 1.59
N VAL A 254 -7.28 8.17 2.76
CA VAL A 254 -6.95 7.57 4.06
C VAL A 254 -8.18 7.60 4.95
N ALA A 255 -8.56 6.43 5.48
CA ALA A 255 -9.55 6.31 6.54
C ALA A 255 -8.86 5.77 7.81
N SER A 256 -8.77 6.59 8.84
CA SER A 256 -8.08 6.27 10.10
C SER A 256 -8.83 6.85 11.30
N GLU A 257 -8.50 6.39 12.52
CA GLU A 257 -9.08 6.95 13.75
C GLU A 257 -8.60 8.39 14.00
N LYS A 258 -7.38 8.70 13.55
CA LYS A 258 -6.74 10.01 13.69
C LYS A 258 -6.14 10.42 12.35
N PRO A 259 -6.13 11.73 12.01
CA PRO A 259 -5.63 12.20 10.73
C PRO A 259 -4.13 11.92 10.56
N PHE A 260 -3.73 11.78 9.30
CA PHE A 260 -2.34 11.77 8.89
C PHE A 260 -1.93 13.16 8.41
N VAL A 261 -0.69 13.56 8.70
CA VAL A 261 -0.13 14.84 8.28
C VAL A 261 1.12 14.63 7.45
N PHE A 262 1.27 15.38 6.35
CA PHE A 262 2.52 15.39 5.62
C PHE A 262 3.63 15.94 6.51
N THR A 263 4.75 15.23 6.52
CA THR A 263 5.97 15.61 7.23
C THR A 263 7.06 15.98 6.25
N HIS A 264 7.18 15.26 5.14
CA HIS A 264 8.17 15.51 4.11
C HIS A 264 7.56 15.32 2.71
N VAL A 265 7.99 16.16 1.77
CA VAL A 265 7.72 16.02 0.34
C VAL A 265 9.04 16.17 -0.40
N ASP A 266 9.41 15.12 -1.13
CA ASP A 266 10.65 14.99 -1.88
C ASP A 266 11.89 15.35 -1.05
N GLY A 267 11.91 14.85 0.20
CA GLY A 267 12.99 15.07 1.17
C GLY A 267 12.94 16.42 1.90
N HIS A 268 12.01 17.31 1.56
CA HIS A 268 11.88 18.62 2.20
C HIS A 268 10.80 18.59 3.27
N PRO A 269 11.06 19.06 4.50
CA PRO A 269 10.07 19.10 5.56
C PRO A 269 8.92 20.05 5.19
N VAL A 270 7.70 19.67 5.55
CA VAL A 270 6.50 20.50 5.38
C VAL A 270 6.29 21.33 6.65
N GLU A 271 6.10 22.64 6.51
CA GLU A 271 5.72 23.50 7.62
C GLU A 271 4.33 23.10 8.13
N GLN A 272 4.24 22.75 9.42
CA GLN A 272 2.95 22.46 10.05
C GLN A 272 2.30 23.77 10.49
N PRO A 273 1.01 24.00 10.17
CA PRO A 273 0.26 25.09 10.78
C PRO A 273 0.14 24.86 12.29
N GLU A 274 0.14 25.95 13.07
CA GLU A 274 -0.06 25.87 14.53
C GLU A 274 -1.42 25.20 14.85
N PRO A 275 -1.49 24.31 15.86
CA PRO A 275 -2.71 23.62 16.21
C PRO A 275 -3.75 24.60 16.75
N MET A 276 -4.78 24.88 15.97
CA MET A 276 -5.94 25.64 16.43
C MET A 276 -6.89 24.70 17.18
N GLU A 277 -7.40 25.14 18.34
CA GLU A 277 -8.28 24.35 19.19
C GLU A 277 -9.56 23.93 18.43
N VAL A 278 -9.71 22.63 18.19
CA VAL A 278 -10.93 22.05 17.61
C VAL A 278 -11.91 21.75 18.74
N GLU A 279 -13.05 22.44 18.77
CA GLU A 279 -14.14 22.14 19.69
C GLU A 279 -14.61 20.68 19.52
N LYS A 280 -14.58 19.93 20.62
CA LYS A 280 -15.00 18.52 20.68
C LYS A 280 -16.50 18.41 20.46
N THR A 281 -16.93 18.13 19.24
CA THR A 281 -18.29 17.59 19.00
C THR A 281 -18.24 16.06 19.06
N GLY A 282 -19.08 15.48 19.93
CA GLY A 282 -19.03 14.10 20.41
C GLY A 282 -19.44 13.00 19.42
N HIS A 283 -19.13 13.13 18.13
CA HIS A 283 -19.36 12.08 17.14
C HIS A 283 -18.04 11.46 16.71
N LYS A 284 -17.98 10.12 16.60
CA LYS A 284 -16.85 9.44 15.95
C LYS A 284 -16.85 9.86 14.46
N LEU A 285 -16.05 10.85 14.12
CA LEU A 285 -15.80 11.27 12.75
C LEU A 285 -14.78 10.31 12.12
N TYR A 286 -15.12 9.80 10.93
CA TYR A 286 -14.14 9.25 10.00
C TYR A 286 -13.79 10.39 9.04
N GLU A 287 -12.55 10.90 9.10
CA GLU A 287 -12.06 11.94 8.19
C GLU A 287 -11.33 11.30 7.00
N LEU A 288 -11.78 11.61 5.79
CA LEU A 288 -11.05 11.37 4.56
C LEU A 288 -10.29 12.66 4.23
N SER A 289 -8.97 12.66 4.41
CA SER A 289 -8.11 13.75 3.95
C SER A 289 -7.78 13.52 2.48
N GLY A 290 -8.41 14.26 1.57
CA GLY A 290 -8.04 14.29 0.15
C GLY A 290 -7.16 15.51 -0.13
N SER A 291 -5.90 15.30 -0.51
CA SER A 291 -5.00 16.37 -0.93
C SER A 291 -4.76 16.29 -2.44
N GLU A 292 -5.31 17.24 -3.19
CA GLU A 292 -4.95 17.48 -4.60
C GLU A 292 -3.62 18.25 -4.67
N CYS A 293 -2.56 17.62 -5.16
CA CYS A 293 -1.31 18.33 -5.47
C CYS A 293 -1.33 18.83 -6.92
N GLN A 294 -1.64 20.10 -7.16
CA GLN A 294 -1.38 20.75 -8.45
C GLN A 294 0.11 21.15 -8.54
N PHE A 295 0.82 20.63 -9.54
CA PHE A 295 2.21 20.96 -9.82
C PHE A 295 2.30 22.07 -10.87
N SER A 296 2.85 23.23 -10.51
CA SER A 296 3.39 24.21 -11.46
C SER A 296 4.83 24.56 -11.04
N GLU A 297 5.82 24.17 -11.85
CA GLU A 297 7.21 24.65 -11.75
C GLU A 297 7.36 26.04 -12.41
N PRO A 298 8.41 26.84 -12.12
CA PRO A 298 9.43 26.72 -11.08
C PRO A 298 9.40 27.95 -10.17
N ASP A 299 8.63 27.92 -9.09
CA ASP A 299 8.85 28.81 -7.95
C ASP A 299 8.19 28.16 -6.73
N LEU A 300 8.98 27.37 -6.00
CA LEU A 300 8.58 26.67 -4.79
C LEU A 300 8.26 27.67 -3.69
N ARG A 301 7.00 28.09 -3.63
CA ARG A 301 6.38 28.70 -2.45
C ARG A 301 5.03 28.03 -2.18
N VAL A 302 5.04 27.02 -1.32
CA VAL A 302 3.81 26.53 -0.70
C VAL A 302 3.37 27.60 0.31
N ARG A 303 2.44 28.47 -0.09
CA ARG A 303 1.77 29.39 0.82
C ARG A 303 0.47 28.75 1.30
N GLN A 304 0.48 28.26 2.53
CA GLN A 304 -0.74 27.96 3.26
C GLN A 304 -1.40 29.30 3.64
N ARG A 305 -2.49 29.66 2.96
CA ARG A 305 -3.24 30.89 3.24
C ARG A 305 -4.54 30.53 3.94
N VAL A 306 -4.67 30.96 5.19
CA VAL A 306 -5.92 30.95 5.96
C VAL A 306 -6.48 32.37 5.90
N ASP A 307 -7.57 32.58 5.16
CA ASP A 307 -8.24 33.89 5.17
C ASP A 307 -8.95 34.08 6.52
N LYS A 308 -8.50 35.08 7.28
CA LYS A 308 -9.24 35.68 8.39
C LYS A 308 -10.11 36.82 7.84
N ASN A 309 -11.41 36.75 8.09
CA ASN A 309 -12.35 37.87 8.27
C ASN A 309 -13.60 37.21 8.88
N LEU A 310 -13.91 37.28 10.18
CA LEU A 310 -14.18 38.43 11.05
C LEU A 310 -15.15 39.47 10.47
N ASP A 311 -16.31 39.47 11.14
CA ASP A 311 -17.26 40.54 11.44
C ASP A 311 -18.44 40.88 10.51
N ASN A 312 -19.62 40.58 11.07
CA ASN A 312 -20.74 41.49 11.33
C ASN A 312 -21.09 42.51 10.24
N ARG A 313 -22.29 42.35 9.67
CA ARG A 313 -23.38 43.35 9.71
C ARG A 313 -24.65 42.83 9.05
N LEU A 314 -25.71 42.81 9.86
CA LEU A 314 -27.16 42.79 9.57
C LEU A 314 -27.74 41.60 8.80
#